data_AF-A0A2V5ZLE2-F1
#
_entry.id   AF-A0A2V5ZLE2-F1
#
_cell.length_a   1.000
_cell.length_b   1.000
_cell.length_c   1.000
_cell.angle_alpha   90.00
_cell.angle_beta   90.00
_cell.angle_gamma   90.00
#
_symmetry.space_group_name_H-M   'P 1'
#
loop_
_entity.id
_entity.type
_entity.pdbx_description
1 polymer ?
#
loop_
_entity_poly.entity_id
_entity_poly.type
_entity_poly.pdbx_seq_one_letter_code
_entity_poly.pdbx_strand_id
1 'polypeptide(L)'
;MDETSGQRWFLRKYQGGAIYGPISFDQLAAWAAAAQVAPHDLVSTDQVTWLKAPMIPQLAMDWLVEVTSEHLYGPTTVGAIQEFLRLGDINADTFVINSCDATRKQIRDLPALFKINAPRANHEDVSAEPASSGISIRLQERIRDLEQTLREERRAFAELEEKYNALVQQNPPRA
;
A
#
# COMPACT_ATOMS: atom_id res chain seq x y z
N MET A 1 32.51 0.48 -11.58
CA MET A 1 32.67 1.25 -10.33
C MET A 1 31.50 0.84 -9.45
N ASP A 2 31.75 -0.12 -8.55
CA ASP A 2 30.76 -0.63 -7.59
C ASP A 2 30.84 0.22 -6.32
N GLU A 3 29.91 1.15 -6.16
CA GLU A 3 29.81 2.05 -4.99
C GLU A 3 28.57 1.75 -4.12
N THR A 4 27.88 0.64 -4.35
CA THR A 4 26.63 0.29 -3.65
C THR A 4 26.79 -0.72 -2.51
N SER A 5 27.96 -1.34 -2.35
CA SER A 5 28.18 -2.45 -1.40
C SER A 5 28.13 -2.07 0.09
N GLY A 6 27.91 -0.79 0.43
CA GLY A 6 27.81 -0.30 1.81
C GLY A 6 26.60 0.60 2.10
N GLN A 7 25.71 0.80 1.14
CA GLN A 7 24.56 1.70 1.33
C GLN A 7 23.51 1.03 2.23
N ARG A 8 23.24 1.67 3.38
CA ARG A 8 22.25 1.21 4.35
C ARG A 8 20.88 1.77 3.99
N TRP A 9 19.89 0.91 3.93
CA TRP A 9 18.51 1.28 3.66
C TRP A 9 17.66 1.19 4.92
N PHE A 10 16.67 2.07 4.98
CA PHE A 10 15.65 2.12 6.01
C PHE A 10 14.28 2.11 5.36
N LEU A 11 13.37 1.31 5.89
CA LEU A 11 11.97 1.25 5.47
C LEU A 11 11.11 1.84 6.58
N ARG A 12 10.29 2.82 6.27
CA ARG A 12 9.25 3.34 7.15
C ARG A 12 7.89 2.94 6.65
N LYS A 13 7.16 2.19 7.46
CA LYS A 13 5.79 1.79 7.17
C LYS A 13 4.89 3.02 7.16
N TYR A 14 4.09 3.16 6.12
CA TYR A 14 3.07 4.20 6.06
C TYR A 14 2.13 4.11 7.26
N GLN A 15 1.75 2.88 7.59
CA GLN A 15 0.88 2.58 8.71
C GLN A 15 1.68 2.43 9.99
N GLY A 16 1.28 3.16 11.04
CA GLY A 16 1.95 3.16 12.35
C GLY A 16 3.32 3.86 12.38
N GLY A 17 3.93 4.12 11.23
CA GLY A 17 5.19 4.86 11.14
C GLY A 17 6.43 4.06 11.58
N ALA A 18 6.30 2.76 11.79
CA ALA A 18 7.40 1.88 12.22
C ALA A 18 8.57 1.94 11.22
N ILE A 19 9.79 2.04 11.74
CA ILE A 19 11.02 2.11 10.95
C ILE A 19 11.82 0.82 11.13
N TYR A 20 12.26 0.25 10.02
CA TYR A 20 13.06 -0.95 9.91
C TYR A 20 14.38 -0.61 9.25
N GLY A 21 15.48 -1.20 9.72
CA GLY A 21 16.83 -0.95 9.20
C GLY A 21 17.86 -0.73 10.32
N PRO A 22 19.14 -0.59 9.95
CA PRO A 22 19.65 -0.59 8.58
C PRO A 22 19.63 -1.98 7.94
N ILE A 23 19.21 -2.07 6.68
CA ILE A 23 19.24 -3.30 5.87
C ILE A 23 20.00 -3.10 4.56
N SER A 24 20.39 -4.20 3.91
CA SER A 24 20.91 -4.15 2.54
C SER A 24 19.78 -3.85 1.55
N PHE A 25 20.16 -3.39 0.35
CA PHE A 25 19.18 -3.24 -0.73
C PHE A 25 18.53 -4.59 -1.11
N ASP A 26 19.32 -5.67 -1.14
CA ASP A 26 18.81 -7.01 -1.47
C ASP A 26 17.72 -7.46 -0.50
N GLN A 27 17.87 -7.16 0.80
CA GLN A 27 16.85 -7.48 1.80
C GLN A 27 15.60 -6.61 1.62
N LEU A 28 15.76 -5.33 1.29
CA LEU A 28 14.62 -4.46 0.97
C LEU A 28 13.86 -4.95 -0.27
N ALA A 29 14.58 -5.36 -1.32
CA ALA A 29 14.01 -5.93 -2.53
C ALA A 29 13.28 -7.25 -2.25
N ALA A 30 13.84 -8.11 -1.39
CA ALA A 30 13.19 -9.34 -0.94
C ALA A 30 11.88 -9.04 -0.20
N TRP A 31 11.86 -8.04 0.70
CA TRP A 31 10.63 -7.61 1.38
C TRP A 31 9.58 -7.04 0.41
N ALA A 32 10.00 -6.30 -0.61
CA ALA A 32 9.09 -5.82 -1.65
C ALA A 32 8.51 -6.95 -2.50
N ALA A 33 9.30 -7.98 -2.81
CA ALA A 33 8.84 -9.20 -3.47
C ALA A 33 7.90 -10.03 -2.60
N ALA A 34 8.05 -9.99 -1.27
CA ALA A 34 7.23 -10.75 -0.33
C ALA A 34 5.95 -10.02 0.14
N ALA A 35 5.51 -8.98 -0.56
CA ALA A 35 4.38 -8.11 -0.18
C ALA A 35 4.52 -7.46 1.23
N GLN A 36 5.75 -7.29 1.72
CA GLN A 36 6.03 -6.63 3.00
C GLN A 36 6.34 -5.12 2.83
N VAL A 37 6.59 -4.65 1.61
CA VAL A 37 6.70 -3.22 1.28
C VAL A 37 5.49 -2.79 0.45
N ALA A 38 4.75 -1.82 0.96
CA ALA A 38 3.57 -1.30 0.30
C ALA A 38 3.86 -0.04 -0.53
N PRO A 39 2.99 0.32 -1.49
CA PRO A 39 3.21 1.46 -2.39
C PRO A 39 3.34 2.81 -1.67
N HIS A 40 2.75 2.90 -0.47
CA HIS A 40 2.77 4.11 0.36
C HIS A 40 3.91 4.14 1.37
N ASP A 41 4.60 3.01 1.58
CA ASP A 41 5.74 2.97 2.49
C ASP A 41 6.87 3.83 1.95
N LEU A 42 7.69 4.33 2.86
CA LEU A 42 8.80 5.22 2.55
C LEU A 42 10.12 4.50 2.74
N VAL A 43 11.09 4.83 1.90
CA VAL A 43 12.45 4.29 1.96
C VAL A 43 13.45 5.43 2.01
N SER A 44 14.54 5.22 2.74
CA SER A 44 15.57 6.23 2.97
C SER A 44 16.93 5.58 3.13
N THR A 45 17.99 6.32 2.82
CA THR A 45 19.37 5.90 3.01
C THR A 45 20.10 6.74 4.07
N ASP A 46 19.47 7.82 4.53
CA ASP A 46 20.01 8.80 5.48
C ASP A 46 19.06 9.05 6.68
N GLN A 47 17.85 8.47 6.67
CA GLN A 47 16.74 8.72 7.60
C GLN A 47 16.21 10.16 7.63
N VAL A 48 16.69 11.03 6.74
CA VAL A 48 16.29 12.43 6.61
C VAL A 48 15.41 12.60 5.37
N THR A 49 15.87 12.09 4.23
CA THR A 49 15.18 12.11 2.96
C THR A 49 14.42 10.81 2.77
N TRP A 50 13.10 10.89 2.65
CA TRP A 50 12.22 9.73 2.52
C TRP A 50 11.50 9.76 1.18
N LEU A 51 11.67 8.70 0.38
CA LEU A 51 11.02 8.53 -0.92
C LEU A 51 9.96 7.43 -0.83
N LYS A 52 8.88 7.51 -1.63
CA LYS A 52 7.94 6.39 -1.72
C LYS A 52 8.63 5.19 -2.34
N ALA A 53 8.32 3.98 -1.87
CA ALA A 53 8.95 2.76 -2.37
C ALA A 53 8.91 2.62 -3.91
N PRO A 54 7.79 2.92 -4.62
CA PRO A 54 7.76 2.87 -6.09
C PRO A 54 8.68 3.87 -6.80
N MET A 55 9.21 4.88 -6.10
CA MET A 55 10.17 5.82 -6.67
C MET A 55 11.58 5.25 -6.77
N ILE A 56 11.82 4.05 -6.23
CA ILE A 56 13.09 3.32 -6.37
C ILE A 56 12.93 2.30 -7.51
N PRO A 57 13.44 2.58 -8.73
CA PRO A 57 13.20 1.72 -9.89
C PRO A 57 13.69 0.28 -9.69
N GLN A 58 14.74 0.10 -8.88
CA GLN A 58 15.34 -1.21 -8.59
C GLN A 58 14.40 -2.13 -7.77
N LEU A 59 13.34 -1.60 -7.15
CA LEU A 59 12.32 -2.41 -6.47
C LEU A 59 11.29 -3.01 -7.43
N ALA A 60 11.30 -2.63 -8.72
CA ALA A 60 10.43 -3.18 -9.77
C ALA A 60 8.93 -3.17 -9.38
N MET A 61 8.49 -2.07 -8.76
CA MET A 61 7.10 -1.86 -8.36
C MET A 61 6.30 -1.27 -9.53
N ASP A 62 6.11 -2.05 -10.60
CA ASP A 62 5.59 -1.57 -11.88
C ASP A 62 4.13 -1.96 -12.15
N TRP A 63 3.44 -2.54 -11.17
CA TRP A 63 2.11 -3.12 -11.41
C TRP A 63 1.02 -2.53 -10.52
N LEU A 64 -0.12 -2.21 -11.12
CA LEU A 64 -1.37 -1.91 -10.43
C LEU A 64 -2.29 -3.13 -10.51
N VAL A 65 -2.98 -3.44 -9.42
CA VAL A 65 -3.92 -4.55 -9.30
C VAL A 65 -5.33 -3.99 -9.17
N GLU A 66 -6.24 -4.41 -10.04
CA GLU A 66 -7.66 -4.04 -9.97
C GLU A 66 -8.38 -4.86 -8.91
N VAL A 67 -8.47 -4.32 -7.70
CA VAL A 67 -9.13 -4.99 -6.56
C VAL A 67 -10.64 -4.98 -6.76
N THR A 68 -11.17 -3.84 -7.21
CA THR A 68 -12.57 -3.65 -7.61
C THR A 68 -12.62 -2.77 -8.85
N SER A 69 -13.80 -2.59 -9.45
CA SER A 69 -14.00 -1.70 -10.59
C SER A 69 -13.59 -0.24 -10.34
N GLU A 70 -13.52 0.18 -9.07
CA GLU A 70 -13.20 1.56 -8.66
C GLU A 70 -11.90 1.67 -7.87
N HIS A 71 -11.23 0.55 -7.57
CA HIS A 71 -10.07 0.55 -6.69
C HIS A 71 -8.87 -0.19 -7.26
N LEU A 72 -7.77 0.54 -7.37
CA LEU A 72 -6.46 0.03 -7.78
C LEU A 72 -5.54 -0.03 -6.57
N TYR A 73 -4.87 -1.17 -6.41
CA TYR A 73 -3.76 -1.33 -5.47
C TYR A 73 -2.43 -1.29 -6.22
N GLY A 74 -1.47 -0.48 -5.76
CA GLY A 74 -0.12 -0.43 -6.32
C GLY A 74 0.39 1.03 -6.44
N PRO A 75 1.48 1.26 -7.19
CA PRO A 75 2.28 0.28 -7.93
C PRO A 75 2.98 -0.74 -7.00
N THR A 76 3.09 -2.01 -7.42
CA THR A 76 3.62 -3.12 -6.63
C THR A 76 4.44 -4.09 -7.48
N THR A 77 5.09 -5.06 -6.84
CA THR A 77 5.97 -6.03 -7.50
C THR A 77 5.19 -7.24 -8.03
N VAL A 78 5.80 -7.97 -8.98
CA VAL A 78 5.30 -9.28 -9.40
C VAL A 78 5.19 -10.25 -8.23
N GLY A 79 6.19 -10.26 -7.33
CA GLY A 79 6.17 -11.12 -6.14
C GLY A 79 5.02 -10.79 -5.20
N ALA A 80 4.66 -9.51 -5.05
CA ALA A 80 3.53 -9.12 -4.24
C ALA A 80 2.20 -9.62 -4.85
N ILE A 81 2.05 -9.56 -6.18
CA ILE A 81 0.89 -10.14 -6.88
C ILE A 81 0.80 -11.65 -6.64
N GLN A 82 1.92 -12.35 -6.69
CA GLN A 82 1.99 -13.77 -6.35
C GLN A 82 1.53 -14.05 -4.92
N GLU A 83 1.95 -13.22 -3.98
CA GLU A 83 1.55 -13.34 -2.59
C GLU A 83 0.05 -13.06 -2.39
N PHE A 84 -0.52 -12.08 -3.09
CA PHE A 84 -1.96 -11.80 -3.04
C PHE A 84 -2.78 -12.95 -3.62
N LEU A 85 -2.31 -13.59 -4.70
CA LEU A 85 -2.91 -14.83 -5.23
C LEU A 85 -2.85 -15.96 -4.20
N ARG A 86 -1.70 -16.11 -3.52
CA ARG A 86 -1.49 -17.13 -2.48
C ARG A 86 -2.40 -16.91 -1.27
N LEU A 87 -2.62 -15.66 -0.88
CA LEU A 87 -3.51 -15.26 0.22
C LEU A 87 -5.00 -15.32 -0.16
N GLY A 88 -5.31 -15.42 -1.46
CA GLY A 88 -6.68 -15.40 -1.97
C GLY A 88 -7.31 -14.01 -2.01
N ASP A 89 -6.51 -12.95 -1.85
CA ASP A 89 -6.96 -11.56 -1.97
C ASP A 89 -7.40 -11.23 -3.40
N ILE A 90 -6.80 -11.91 -4.39
CA ILE A 90 -7.09 -11.79 -5.81
C ILE A 90 -7.09 -13.17 -6.47
N ASN A 91 -7.56 -13.25 -7.71
CA ASN A 91 -7.66 -14.52 -8.44
C ASN A 91 -7.21 -14.38 -9.90
N ALA A 92 -7.29 -15.47 -10.67
CA ALA A 92 -6.84 -15.51 -12.05
C ALA A 92 -7.66 -14.64 -13.03
N ASP A 93 -8.87 -14.21 -12.63
CA ASP A 93 -9.72 -13.28 -13.40
C ASP A 93 -9.40 -11.81 -13.09
N THR A 94 -8.69 -11.54 -11.99
CA THR A 94 -8.27 -10.18 -11.61
C THR A 94 -7.41 -9.57 -12.72
N PHE A 95 -7.65 -8.30 -13.01
CA PHE A 95 -6.86 -7.53 -13.97
C PHE A 95 -5.69 -6.84 -13.28
N VAL A 96 -4.59 -6.73 -14.01
CA VAL A 96 -3.42 -5.95 -13.63
C VAL A 96 -3.05 -5.01 -14.76
N ILE A 97 -2.54 -3.83 -14.39
CA ILE A 97 -2.09 -2.80 -15.31
C ILE A 97 -0.61 -2.56 -15.06
N ASN A 98 0.21 -2.65 -16.10
CA ASN A 98 1.60 -2.25 -16.00
C ASN A 98 1.70 -0.72 -16.03
N SER A 99 2.33 -0.10 -15.03
CA SER A 99 2.40 1.36 -14.89
C SER A 99 3.39 2.02 -15.87
N CYS A 100 4.27 1.26 -16.51
CA CYS A 100 5.25 1.77 -17.47
C CYS A 100 4.64 1.95 -18.86
N ASP A 101 3.74 1.06 -19.29
CA ASP A 101 3.17 1.05 -20.65
C ASP A 101 1.63 1.12 -20.68
N ALA A 102 0.98 1.18 -19.51
CA ALA A 102 -0.47 1.18 -19.33
C ALA A 102 -1.18 -0.06 -19.90
N THR A 103 -0.47 -1.15 -20.17
CA THR A 103 -1.08 -2.38 -20.68
C THR A 103 -1.87 -3.08 -19.57
N ARG A 104 -3.15 -3.33 -19.85
CA ARG A 104 -4.08 -4.03 -18.97
C ARG A 104 -4.23 -5.49 -19.41
N LYS A 105 -4.00 -6.44 -18.50
CA LYS A 105 -4.07 -7.88 -18.77
C LYS A 105 -4.74 -8.62 -17.61
N GLN A 106 -5.39 -9.75 -17.89
CA GLN A 106 -5.82 -10.64 -16.81
C GLN A 106 -4.63 -11.43 -16.28
N ILE A 107 -4.66 -11.75 -14.98
CA ILE A 107 -3.59 -12.54 -14.35
C ILE A 107 -3.40 -13.89 -15.04
N ARG A 108 -4.48 -14.58 -15.46
CA ARG A 108 -4.40 -15.84 -16.22
C ARG A 108 -3.55 -15.76 -17.50
N ASP A 109 -3.48 -14.59 -18.12
CA ASP A 109 -2.75 -14.38 -19.38
C ASP A 109 -1.27 -14.05 -19.14
N LEU A 110 -0.82 -14.05 -17.88
CA LEU A 110 0.54 -13.77 -17.47
C LEU A 110 1.20 -15.00 -16.82
N PRO A 111 1.71 -15.96 -17.63
CA PRO A 111 2.38 -17.16 -17.13
C PRO A 111 3.54 -16.85 -16.18
N ALA A 112 4.19 -15.70 -16.35
CA ALA A 112 5.29 -15.23 -15.51
C ALA A 112 4.87 -15.01 -14.04
N LEU A 113 3.61 -14.63 -13.79
CA LEU A 113 3.08 -14.48 -12.44
C LEU A 113 2.91 -15.84 -11.74
N PHE A 114 2.79 -16.94 -12.47
CA PHE A 114 2.62 -18.27 -11.86
C PHE A 114 3.94 -19.01 -11.64
N LYS A 115 5.09 -18.43 -12.03
CA LYS A 115 6.40 -18.99 -11.70
C LYS A 115 6.69 -18.70 -10.23
N ILE A 116 6.21 -19.62 -9.38
CA ILE A 116 6.52 -19.66 -7.95
C ILE A 116 8.02 -19.98 -7.85
N ASN A 117 8.85 -18.97 -7.61
CA ASN A 117 10.18 -19.24 -7.07
C ASN A 117 9.99 -19.51 -5.57
N ALA A 118 10.11 -20.78 -5.20
CA ALA A 118 10.13 -21.27 -3.82
C ALA A 118 11.39 -20.81 -3.06
N PRO A 119 11.52 -21.19 -1.79
CA PRO A 119 10.87 -20.66 -0.59
C PRO A 119 11.60 -19.41 -0.07
N ARG A 120 11.03 -18.74 0.95
CA ARG A 120 11.78 -17.78 1.79
C ARG A 120 13.12 -18.39 2.17
N ALA A 121 14.23 -17.80 1.72
CA ALA A 121 15.53 -18.16 2.25
C ALA A 121 15.46 -17.97 3.77
N ASN A 122 15.68 -19.05 4.52
CA ASN A 122 15.82 -19.00 5.97
C ASN A 122 17.02 -18.10 6.31
N HIS A 123 16.80 -16.79 6.40
CA HIS A 123 17.69 -15.92 7.13
C HIS A 123 17.29 -16.04 8.61
N GLU A 124 18.17 -16.65 9.40
CA GLU A 124 18.01 -16.95 10.82
C GLU A 124 18.01 -15.69 11.72
N ASP A 125 17.33 -14.62 11.32
CA ASP A 125 17.17 -13.40 12.14
C ASP A 125 15.68 -13.02 12.23
N VAL A 126 14.93 -13.85 12.94
CA VAL A 126 13.45 -13.87 12.97
C VAL A 126 12.85 -12.71 13.79
N SER A 127 13.63 -11.74 14.27
CA SER A 127 13.13 -10.71 15.20
C SER A 127 12.72 -9.36 14.60
N ALA A 128 12.94 -9.08 13.31
CA ALA A 128 12.73 -7.73 12.78
C ALA A 128 12.14 -7.62 11.36
N GLU A 129 11.43 -8.63 10.85
CA GLU A 129 10.78 -8.50 9.55
C GLU A 129 9.43 -7.77 9.62
N PRO A 130 9.11 -6.89 8.65
CA PRO A 130 7.78 -6.31 8.53
C PRO A 130 6.75 -7.39 8.16
N ALA A 131 5.56 -7.30 8.74
CA ALA A 131 4.46 -8.19 8.39
C ALA A 131 4.04 -8.00 6.93
N SER A 132 3.81 -9.11 6.21
CA SER A 132 3.16 -9.08 4.90
C SER A 132 1.72 -8.60 5.07
N SER A 133 1.32 -7.60 4.30
CA SER A 133 0.00 -6.99 4.41
C SER A 133 -0.77 -7.26 3.13
N GLY A 134 -1.77 -8.14 3.22
CA GLY A 134 -2.69 -8.45 2.12
C GLY A 134 -3.52 -7.23 1.71
N ILE A 135 -4.04 -7.25 0.49
CA ILE A 135 -4.89 -6.19 -0.06
C ILE A 135 -6.17 -6.04 0.78
N SER A 136 -6.78 -7.17 1.17
CA SER A 136 -8.02 -7.16 1.95
C SER A 136 -7.86 -6.47 3.30
N ILE A 137 -6.72 -6.68 3.99
CA ILE A 137 -6.42 -6.03 5.27
C ILE A 137 -6.45 -4.50 5.11
N ARG A 138 -5.81 -3.99 4.05
CA ARG A 138 -5.78 -2.54 3.78
C ARG A 138 -7.14 -1.99 3.39
N LEU A 139 -7.94 -2.75 2.66
CA LEU A 139 -9.28 -2.33 2.29
C LEU A 139 -10.20 -2.25 3.53
N GLN A 140 -10.15 -3.24 4.41
CA GLN A 140 -10.92 -3.25 5.66
C GLN A 140 -10.57 -2.05 6.56
N GLU A 141 -9.29 -1.72 6.65
CA GLU A 141 -8.85 -0.54 7.40
C GLU A 141 -9.35 0.76 6.77
N ARG A 142 -9.26 0.88 5.45
CA ARG A 142 -9.79 2.05 4.74
C ARG A 142 -11.29 2.20 4.93
N ILE A 143 -12.05 1.11 4.91
CA ILE A 143 -13.49 1.10 5.21
C ILE A 143 -13.73 1.66 6.61
N ARG A 144 -13.02 1.14 7.62
CA ARG A 144 -13.15 1.62 9.02
C ARG A 144 -12.89 3.12 9.14
N ASP A 145 -11.83 3.62 8.52
CA ASP A 145 -11.47 5.04 8.58
C ASP A 145 -12.54 5.91 7.88
N LEU A 146 -13.01 5.50 6.70
CA LEU A 146 -14.08 6.20 5.98
C LEU A 146 -15.39 6.22 6.76
N GLU A 147 -15.75 5.11 7.39
CA GLU A 147 -16.93 5.06 8.25
C GLU A 147 -16.80 6.02 9.44
N GLN A 148 -15.61 6.13 10.03
CA GLN A 148 -15.35 7.06 11.13
C GLN A 148 -15.49 8.51 10.68
N THR A 149 -14.86 8.90 9.57
CA THR A 149 -14.99 10.25 8.99
C THR A 149 -16.45 10.57 8.68
N LEU A 150 -17.18 9.63 8.08
CA LEU A 150 -18.59 9.83 7.77
C LEU A 150 -19.45 10.06 9.02
N ARG A 151 -19.15 9.37 10.14
CA ARG A 151 -19.83 9.59 11.42
C ARG A 151 -19.56 10.99 11.98
N GLU A 152 -18.31 11.44 11.89
CA GLU A 152 -17.89 12.76 12.36
C GLU A 152 -18.53 13.88 11.55
N GLU A 153 -18.54 13.76 10.22
CA GLU A 153 -19.20 14.73 9.33
C GLU A 153 -20.70 14.81 9.59
N ARG A 154 -21.38 13.67 9.77
CA ARG A 154 -22.81 13.63 10.11
C ARG A 154 -23.10 14.34 11.42
N ARG A 155 -22.24 14.16 12.44
CA ARG A 155 -22.38 14.85 13.72
C ARG A 155 -22.18 16.36 13.56
N ALA A 156 -21.13 16.79 12.86
CA ALA A 156 -20.86 18.19 12.62
C ALA A 156 -22.00 18.88 11.85
N PHE A 157 -22.59 18.19 10.87
CA PHE A 157 -23.74 18.68 10.11
C PHE A 157 -24.96 18.89 11.01
N ALA A 158 -25.29 17.93 11.87
CA ALA A 158 -26.41 18.07 12.82
C ALA A 158 -26.23 19.25 13.79
N GLU A 159 -25.01 19.45 14.31
CA GLU A 159 -24.70 20.58 15.19
C GLU A 159 -24.81 21.94 14.46
N LEU A 160 -24.45 21.99 13.17
CA LEU A 160 -24.61 23.18 12.33
C LEU A 160 -26.08 23.46 12.02
N GLU A 161 -26.87 22.42 11.75
CA GLU A 161 -28.30 22.53 11.47
C GLU A 161 -29.06 23.04 12.71
N GLU A 162 -28.74 22.53 13.91
CA GLU A 162 -29.29 23.04 15.17
C GLU A 162 -28.96 24.53 15.39
N LYS A 163 -27.70 24.93 15.16
CA LYS A 163 -27.28 26.33 15.27
C LYS A 163 -28.00 27.22 14.25
N TYR A 164 -28.14 26.76 13.02
CA TYR A 164 -28.87 27.47 11.97
C TYR A 164 -30.34 27.67 12.36
N ASN A 165 -31.00 26.60 12.81
CA ASN A 165 -32.39 26.67 13.26
C ASN A 165 -32.57 27.61 14.46
N ALA A 166 -31.64 27.60 15.42
CA ALA A 166 -31.66 28.54 16.55
C ALA A 166 -31.52 30.00 16.10
N LEU A 167 -30.64 30.27 15.12
CA LEU A 167 -30.47 31.62 14.55
C LEU A 167 -31.72 32.09 13.79
N VAL A 168 -32.36 31.21 13.01
CA VAL A 168 -33.61 31.51 12.31
C VAL A 168 -34.75 31.80 13.28
N GLN A 169 -34.82 31.09 14.40
CA GLN A 169 -35.80 31.38 15.46
C GLN A 169 -35.54 32.74 16.15
N GLN A 170 -34.27 33.12 16.32
CA GLN A 170 -33.90 34.42 16.93
C GLN A 170 -34.06 35.61 15.97
N ASN A 171 -33.88 35.41 14.67
CA ASN A 171 -34.05 36.42 13.62
C ASN A 171 -35.03 35.91 12.54
N PRO A 172 -36.34 35.90 12.83
CA PRO A 172 -37.32 35.52 11.82
C PRO A 172 -37.22 36.47 10.61
N PRO A 173 -37.29 35.95 9.37
CA PRO A 173 -37.24 36.80 8.18
C PRO A 173 -38.39 37.82 8.21
N ARG A 174 -38.08 39.10 7.99
CA ARG A 174 -39.10 40.14 7.88
C ARG A 174 -39.99 39.85 6.66
N ALA A 175 -41.27 39.65 6.91
CA ALA A 175 -42.33 39.52 5.90
C ALA A 175 -42.54 40.84 5.14
#